data_AF-A0A6I4ZHF4-F1
#
_entry.id   AF-A0A6I4ZHF4-F1
#
_cell.length_a   1.000
_cell.length_b   1.000
_cell.length_c   1.000
_cell.angle_alpha   90.00
_cell.angle_beta   90.00
_cell.angle_gamma   90.00
#
_symmetry.space_group_name_H-M   'P 1'
#
loop_
_entity.id
_entity.type
_entity.pdbx_description
1 polymer ?
#
loop_
_entity_poly.entity_id
_entity_poly.type
_entity_poly.pdbx_seq_one_letter_code
_entity_poly.pdbx_strand_id
1 'polypeptide(L)' 'MGYVSFGWTGEVRNIKVELDEQESVWYTVHSDGEGNDDPIMTRIFGTNRLPTPWTGETDKDTVIKELADRNPHASVA' A
#
# COMPACT_ATOMS: atom_id res chain seq x y z
N MET A 1 -8.36 5.78 -13.10
CA MET A 1 -8.25 4.96 -11.87
C MET A 1 -7.07 5.53 -11.10
N GLY A 2 -7.32 6.25 -10.00
CA GLY A 2 -6.26 6.89 -9.23
C GLY A 2 -5.55 5.86 -8.37
N TYR A 3 -4.24 5.72 -8.55
CA TYR A 3 -3.40 4.79 -7.81
C TYR A 3 -3.11 5.39 -6.42
N VAL A 4 -3.76 4.85 -5.39
CA VAL A 4 -3.90 5.53 -4.09
C VAL A 4 -2.65 5.41 -3.20
N SER A 5 -1.78 4.44 -3.44
CA SER A 5 -0.58 4.25 -2.60
C SER A 5 0.60 5.18 -2.94
N PHE A 6 0.39 6.20 -3.77
CA PHE A 6 1.45 7.12 -4.19
C PHE A 6 1.36 8.47 -3.50
N GLY A 7 2.32 8.72 -2.61
CA GLY A 7 2.64 10.08 -2.16
C GLY A 7 1.86 10.55 -0.95
N TRP A 8 1.78 9.74 0.11
CA TRP A 8 1.26 10.23 1.38
C TRP A 8 2.37 10.78 2.28
N THR A 9 2.25 12.04 2.67
CA THR A 9 3.09 12.69 3.70
C THR A 9 2.26 12.87 4.96
N GLY A 10 2.59 12.17 6.06
CA GLY A 10 1.78 12.19 7.29
C GLY A 10 2.29 11.28 8.40
N GLU A 11 1.39 10.89 9.32
CA GLU A 11 1.65 10.03 10.48
C GLU A 11 2.33 8.69 10.11
N VAL A 12 3.05 8.10 11.07
CA VAL A 12 3.72 6.80 10.92
C VAL A 12 2.68 5.73 10.58
N ARG A 13 2.82 5.11 9.41
CA ARG A 13 1.94 4.06 8.91
C ARG A 13 2.73 2.84 8.49
N ASN A 14 2.06 1.70 8.55
CA ASN A 14 2.57 0.43 8.04
C ASN A 14 1.83 0.08 6.74
N ILE A 15 2.58 -0.17 5.68
CA ILE A 15 2.06 -0.58 4.38
C ILE A 15 2.56 -2.00 4.13
N LYS A 16 1.62 -2.94 4.08
CA LYS A 16 1.91 -4.32 3.69
C LYS A 16 1.60 -4.51 2.22
N VAL A 17 2.46 -5.23 1.49
CA VAL A 17 2.23 -5.56 0.08
C VAL A 17 1.74 -7.01 -0.06
N GLU A 18 0.63 -7.20 -0.77
CA GLU A 18 -0.01 -8.50 -1.01
C GLU A 18 -0.30 -8.69 -2.50
N LEU A 19 0.09 -9.84 -3.06
CA LEU A 19 -0.29 -10.19 -4.44
C LEU A 19 -1.67 -10.83 -4.42
N ASP A 20 -2.59 -10.29 -5.22
CA ASP A 20 -3.82 -10.99 -5.53
C ASP A 20 -3.57 -11.97 -6.68
N GLU A 21 -3.58 -13.28 -6.39
CA GLU A 21 -3.33 -14.31 -7.40
C GLU A 21 -4.47 -14.43 -8.43
N GLN A 22 -5.70 -14.01 -8.08
CA GLN A 22 -6.84 -14.09 -8.99
C GLN A 22 -6.78 -12.97 -10.03
N GLU A 23 -6.40 -11.77 -9.59
CA GLU A 23 -6.30 -10.60 -10.47
C GLU A 23 -4.89 -10.41 -11.05
N SER A 24 -3.88 -11.12 -10.51
CA SER A 24 -2.46 -10.93 -10.84
C SER A 24 -2.03 -9.46 -10.66
N VAL A 25 -2.50 -8.82 -9.59
CA VAL A 25 -2.23 -7.41 -9.27
C VAL A 25 -1.76 -7.29 -7.83
N TRP A 26 -0.74 -6.46 -7.60
CA TRP A 26 -0.28 -6.14 -6.26
C TRP A 26 -1.24 -5.16 -5.57
N TYR A 27 -1.50 -5.42 -4.30
CA TYR A 27 -2.30 -4.60 -3.41
C TYR A 27 -1.44 -4.10 -2.24
N THR A 28 -1.82 -2.93 -1.74
CA THR A 28 -1.27 -2.36 -0.50
C THR A 28 -2.34 -2.41 0.57
N VAL A 29 -1.99 -2.93 1.74
CA VAL A 29 -2.83 -2.92 2.94
C VAL A 29 -2.23 -1.92 3.91
N HIS A 30 -3.04 -0.93 4.29
CA HIS A 30 -2.61 0.20 5.12
C HIS A 30 -3.07 0.01 6.56
N SER A 31 -2.13 0.12 7.49
CA SER A 31 -2.37 0.00 8.92
C SER A 31 -1.74 1.18 9.67
N ASP A 32 -2.29 1.49 10.83
CA ASP A 32 -1.69 2.44 11.76
C ASP A 32 -0.37 1.88 12.36
N GLY A 33 0.30 2.71 13.18
CA GLY A 33 1.53 2.33 13.87
C GLY A 33 1.38 1.19 14.89
N GLU A 34 0.14 0.80 15.24
CA GLU A 34 -0.18 -0.30 16.15
C GLU A 34 -0.67 -1.57 15.40
N GLY A 35 -0.82 -1.50 14.08
CA GLY A 35 -1.26 -2.60 13.22
C GLY A 35 -2.77 -2.70 13.03
N ASN A 36 -3.55 -1.72 13.51
CA ASN A 36 -4.99 -1.67 13.24
C ASN A 36 -5.26 -1.08 11.85
N ASP A 37 -6.46 -1.32 11.33
CA ASP A 37 -6.90 -0.70 10.08
C ASP A 37 -6.80 0.81 10.16
N ASP A 38 -6.14 1.42 9.18
CA ASP A 38 -5.98 2.86 9.14
C ASP A 38 -7.37 3.54 8.99
N PRO A 39 -7.85 4.26 10.02
CA PRO A 39 -9.19 4.84 10.00
C PRO A 39 -9.31 5.96 8.97
N ILE A 40 -8.20 6.59 8.57
CA ILE A 40 -8.19 7.61 7.51
C ILE A 40 -8.36 6.94 6.15
N MET A 41 -7.68 5.82 5.89
CA MET A 41 -7.84 5.08 4.64
C MET A 41 -9.24 4.51 4.48
N THR A 42 -9.76 3.86 5.53
CA THR A 42 -11.12 3.33 5.53
C THR A 42 -12.16 4.44 5.36
N ARG A 43 -11.94 5.63 5.94
CA ARG A 43 -12.87 6.77 5.78
C ARG A 43 -12.85 7.37 4.37
N ILE A 44 -11.69 7.46 3.72
CA ILE A 44 -11.55 8.13 2.41
C ILE A 44 -11.90 7.16 1.27
N PHE A 45 -11.44 5.92 1.36
CA PHE A 45 -11.53 4.93 0.28
C PHE A 45 -12.54 3.82 0.56
N GLY A 46 -13.13 3.77 1.76
CA GLY A 46 -14.03 2.69 2.17
C GLY A 46 -13.31 1.37 2.51
N THR A 47 -11.98 1.34 2.36
CA THR A 47 -11.13 0.18 2.60
C THR A 47 -9.69 0.61 2.90
N ASN A 48 -8.95 -0.23 3.60
CA ASN A 48 -7.52 -0.12 3.77
C ASN A 48 -6.71 -0.94 2.75
N ARG A 49 -7.38 -1.72 1.88
CA ARG A 49 -6.76 -2.49 0.81
C ARG A 49 -6.90 -1.75 -0.52
N LEU A 50 -5.79 -1.28 -1.06
CA LEU A 50 -5.75 -0.42 -2.24
C LEU A 50 -4.95 -1.06 -3.38
N PRO A 51 -5.46 -1.04 -4.62
CA PRO A 51 -4.75 -1.60 -5.76
C PRO A 51 -3.53 -0.74 -6.11
N THR A 52 -2.48 -1.40 -6.56
CA THR A 52 -1.27 -0.75 -7.09
C THR A 52 -1.24 -0.86 -8.62
N PRO A 53 -0.38 -0.11 -9.34
CA PRO A 53 -0.21 -0.29 -10.78
C PRO A 53 0.63 -1.51 -11.16
N TRP A 54 1.23 -2.21 -10.19
CA TRP A 54 2.10 -3.35 -10.47
C TRP A 54 1.29 -4.64 -10.61
N THR A 55 1.63 -5.41 -11.62
CA THR A 55 1.10 -6.76 -11.85
C THR A 55 1.97 -7.80 -11.15
N GLY A 56 1.49 -9.03 -11.05
CA GLY A 56 2.22 -10.18 -10.51
C GLY A 56 3.51 -10.53 -11.26
N GLU A 57 3.77 -9.90 -12.42
CA GLU A 57 5.04 -9.99 -13.14
C GLU A 57 6.15 -9.15 -12.49
N THR A 58 5.78 -8.15 -11.67
CA THR A 58 6.74 -7.30 -10.96
C THR A 58 7.19 -8.01 -9.69
N ASP A 59 8.50 -8.13 -9.50
CA ASP A 59 9.08 -8.69 -8.28
C ASP A 59 8.65 -7.92 -7.03
N LYS A 60 8.33 -8.66 -5.95
CA LYS A 60 7.90 -8.09 -4.67
C LYS A 60 8.88 -7.02 -4.15
N ASP A 61 10.18 -7.28 -4.26
CA ASP A 61 11.22 -6.36 -3.78
C ASP A 61 11.22 -5.04 -4.56
N THR A 62 10.93 -5.10 -5.86
CA THR A 62 10.79 -3.90 -6.71
C THR A 62 9.57 -3.09 -6.29
N VAL A 63 8.44 -3.77 -6.01
CA VAL A 63 7.21 -3.13 -5.54
C VAL A 63 7.44 -2.44 -4.18
N ILE A 64 8.06 -3.13 -3.23
CA ILE A 64 8.40 -2.58 -1.91
C ILE A 64 9.31 -1.37 -2.06
N LYS A 65 10.38 -1.49 -2.86
CA LYS A 65 11.35 -0.40 -3.04
C LYS A 65 10.69 0.86 -3.61
N GLU A 66 9.93 0.72 -4.69
CA GLU A 66 9.23 1.86 -5.29
C GLU A 66 8.17 2.47 -4.35
N LEU A 67 7.48 1.63 -3.56
CA LEU A 67 6.54 2.12 -2.55
C LEU A 67 7.25 2.88 -1.42
N ALA A 68 8.39 2.38 -0.95
CA ALA A 68 9.18 3.01 0.10
C ALA A 68 9.79 4.34 -0.38
N ASP A 69 10.34 4.39 -1.60
CA ASP A 69 10.90 5.60 -2.21
C ASP A 69 9.84 6.71 -2.35
N ARG A 70 8.58 6.32 -2.59
CA ARG A 70 7.45 7.27 -2.76
C ARG A 70 6.72 7.60 -1.46
N ASN A 71 6.91 6.81 -0.40
CA ASN A 71 6.29 7.01 0.91
C ASN A 71 7.38 6.97 2.00
N PRO A 72 8.29 7.96 2.05
CA PRO A 72 9.46 7.95 2.94
C PRO A 72 9.14 7.99 4.44
N HIS A 73 7.87 8.27 4.79
CA HIS A 73 7.39 8.32 6.17
C HIS A 73 6.65 7.05 6.61
N ALA A 74 6.46 6.09 5.69
CA ALA A 74 5.78 4.83 5.96
C ALA A 74 6.78 3.68 6.05
N SER A 75 6.47 2.69 6.89
CA SER A 75 7.15 1.40 6.91
C SER A 75 6.50 0.49 5.87
N VAL A 76 7.27 -0.03 4.91
CA VAL A 76 6.75 -0.87 3.81
C VAL A 76 7.34 -2.29 3.91
N ALA A 77 6.51 -3.34 3.87
CA ALA A 77 6.93 -4.75 4.01
C ALA A 77 6.07 -5.78 3.21
#